data_AF-A0A7S0QEF2-F1
#
_entry.id   AF-A0A7S0QEF2-F1
#
_cell.length_a   1.000
_cell.length_b   1.000
_cell.length_c   1.000
_cell.angle_alpha   90.00
_cell.angle_beta   90.00
_cell.angle_gamma   90.00
#
_symmetry.space_group_name_H-M   'P 1'
#
loop_
_entity.id
_entity.type
_entity.pdbx_description
1 polymer ?
#
loop_
_entity_poly.entity_id
_entity_poly.type
_entity_poly.pdbx_seq_one_letter_code
_entity_poly.pdbx_strand_id
1 'polypeptide(L)'
;VNLDPIDKWSKVGLVIYDSQVPVGATPEYLAGHYMLQSASSFLPVMALAPQEHERVLDMCASPGGKTTYLAALMRNTGILFSNDANERRIKSLVGNIQRMGVRNAVVTNYDGRM
;
A
#
# COMPACT_ATOMS: atom_id res chain seq x y z
N VAL A 1 15.13 15.81 5.96
CA VAL A 1 15.03 14.34 6.13
C VAL A 1 16.23 13.73 5.44
N ASN A 2 17.00 12.88 6.11
CA ASN A 2 18.11 12.17 5.50
C ASN A 2 17.59 10.81 4.97
N LEU A 3 17.67 10.62 3.65
CA LEU A 3 17.07 9.49 2.97
C LEU A 3 17.87 9.06 1.74
N ASP A 4 17.92 7.75 1.53
CA ASP A 4 18.55 7.12 0.36
C ASP A 4 17.58 6.16 -0.33
N PRO A 5 17.74 5.91 -1.64
CA PRO A 5 17.06 4.81 -2.30
C PRO A 5 17.30 3.50 -1.57
N ILE A 6 16.23 2.72 -1.41
CA ILE A 6 16.42 1.31 -1.14
C ILE A 6 17.18 0.72 -2.34
N ASP A 7 18.05 -0.25 -2.08
CA ASP A 7 18.97 -0.84 -3.05
C ASP A 7 18.33 -1.13 -4.44
N LYS A 8 19.15 -1.33 -5.48
CA LYS A 8 18.83 -1.23 -6.92
C LYS A 8 17.58 -2.03 -7.40
N TRP A 9 17.06 -2.94 -6.59
CA TRP A 9 15.89 -3.74 -6.85
C TRP A 9 14.56 -2.97 -6.77
N SER A 10 14.48 -1.79 -6.14
CA SER A 10 13.25 -0.99 -6.12
C SER A 10 13.48 0.46 -6.56
N LYS A 11 12.56 0.96 -7.40
CA LYS A 11 12.59 2.34 -7.92
C LYS A 11 11.88 3.35 -7.03
N VAL A 12 11.13 2.88 -6.03
CA VAL A 12 10.20 3.71 -5.23
C VAL A 12 10.51 3.70 -3.74
N GLY A 13 11.28 2.72 -3.25
CA GLY A 13 11.59 2.61 -1.84
C GLY A 13 12.65 3.62 -1.42
N LEU A 14 12.43 4.29 -0.30
CA LEU A 14 13.38 5.19 0.33
C LEU A 14 13.57 4.75 1.78
N VAL A 15 14.82 4.68 2.24
CA VAL A 15 15.18 4.41 3.63
C VAL A 15 15.43 5.74 4.31
N ILE A 16 14.78 5.98 5.44
CA ILE A 16 14.96 7.20 6.24
C ILE A 16 15.89 6.84 7.41
N TYR A 17 17.04 7.52 7.49
CA TYR A 17 18.01 7.32 8.58
C TYR A 17 17.75 8.26 9.75
N ASP A 18 17.43 9.52 9.43
CA ASP A 18 17.16 10.55 10.43
C ASP A 18 16.16 11.58 9.91
N SER A 19 15.31 12.06 10.81
CA SER A 19 14.33 13.11 10.54
C SER A 19 13.99 13.87 11.81
N GLN A 20 14.21 15.18 11.79
CA GLN A 20 13.73 16.09 12.84
C GLN A 20 12.21 16.33 12.77
N VAL A 21 11.59 15.98 11.64
CA VAL A 21 10.14 16.14 11.42
C VAL A 21 9.45 14.77 11.58
N PRO A 22 8.30 14.69 12.28
CA PRO A 22 7.54 13.45 12.37
C PRO A 22 7.04 13.02 10.98
N VAL A 23 7.69 12.01 10.40
CA VAL A 23 7.42 11.55 9.02
C VAL A 23 6.02 10.99 8.80
N GLY A 24 5.29 10.64 9.87
CA GLY A 24 3.89 10.22 9.82
C GLY A 24 2.87 11.36 9.97
N ALA A 25 3.32 12.61 10.07
CA ALA A 25 2.47 13.78 10.29
C ALA A 25 2.82 14.96 9.38
N THR A 26 3.64 14.74 8.35
CA THR A 26 3.94 15.77 7.35
C THR A 26 2.73 16.04 6.45
N PRO A 27 2.65 17.24 5.83
CA PRO A 27 1.63 17.52 4.83
C PRO A 27 1.64 16.50 3.67
N GLU A 28 2.82 16.04 3.24
CA GLU A 28 2.97 15.07 2.16
C GLU A 28 2.45 13.68 2.54
N TYR A 29 2.65 13.26 3.80
CA TYR A 29 2.06 12.02 4.29
C TYR A 29 0.54 12.14 4.32
N LEU A 30 0.00 13.23 4.86
CA LEU A 30 -1.45 13.46 4.93
C LEU A 30 -2.09 13.58 3.54
N ALA A 31 -1.37 14.14 2.56
CA ALA A 31 -1.77 14.22 1.16
C ALA A 31 -1.64 12.89 0.39
N GLY A 32 -1.09 11.84 1.01
CA GLY A 32 -0.95 10.52 0.37
C GLY A 32 0.22 10.40 -0.60
N HIS A 33 1.20 11.29 -0.54
CA HIS A 33 2.38 11.23 -1.42
C HIS A 33 3.27 10.02 -1.12
N TYR A 34 3.24 9.51 0.11
CA TYR A 34 3.97 8.31 0.49
C TYR A 34 3.27 7.50 1.58
N MET A 35 3.69 6.25 1.68
CA MET A 35 3.27 5.29 2.70
C MET A 35 4.49 4.82 3.48
N LEU A 36 4.41 4.87 4.81
CA LEU A 36 5.44 4.29 5.67
C LEU A 36 5.25 2.76 5.71
N GLN A 37 6.30 2.02 5.34
CA GLN A 37 6.26 0.56 5.28
C GLN A 37 7.64 -0.07 5.40
N SER A 38 7.68 -1.37 5.69
CA SER A 38 8.93 -2.13 5.69
C SER A 38 9.41 -2.40 4.27
N ALA A 39 10.74 -2.45 4.09
CA ALA A 39 11.39 -2.90 2.87
C ALA A 39 10.84 -4.24 2.34
N SER A 40 10.63 -5.20 3.25
CA SER A 40 10.13 -6.53 2.92
C SER A 40 8.72 -6.53 2.31
N SER A 41 7.92 -5.48 2.56
CA SER A 41 6.55 -5.40 2.04
C SER A 41 6.48 -5.14 0.53
N PHE A 42 7.57 -4.68 -0.09
CA PHE A 42 7.63 -4.46 -1.53
C PHE A 42 7.74 -5.76 -2.32
N LEU A 43 8.49 -6.74 -1.80
CA LEU A 43 8.90 -7.94 -2.55
C LEU A 43 7.71 -8.76 -3.08
N PRO A 44 6.64 -9.05 -2.30
CA PRO A 44 5.52 -9.84 -2.81
C PRO A 44 4.77 -9.14 -3.95
N VAL A 45 4.64 -7.82 -3.88
CA VAL A 45 3.96 -7.01 -4.90
C VAL A 45 4.78 -6.97 -6.18
N MET A 46 6.09 -6.80 -6.05
CA MET A 46 7.02 -6.83 -7.19
C MET A 46 7.08 -8.22 -7.84
N ALA A 47 7.05 -9.29 -7.05
CA ALA A 47 7.02 -10.65 -7.56
C ALA A 47 5.69 -10.97 -8.27
N LEU A 48 4.57 -10.46 -7.75
CA LEU A 48 3.25 -10.62 -8.38
C LEU A 48 3.15 -9.86 -9.71
N ALA A 49 3.80 -8.69 -9.81
CA ALA A 49 3.86 -7.86 -11.02
C ALA A 49 2.48 -7.63 -11.67
N PRO A 50 1.50 -7.03 -10.95
CA PRO A 50 0.16 -6.81 -11.50
C PRO A 50 0.20 -5.87 -12.69
N GLN A 51 -0.69 -6.10 -13.66
CA GLN A 51 -0.84 -5.27 -14.85
C GLN A 51 -2.08 -4.39 -14.78
N GLU A 52 -2.09 -3.34 -15.61
CA GLU A 52 -3.27 -2.50 -15.81
C GLU A 52 -4.47 -3.36 -16.28
N HIS A 53 -5.67 -3.01 -15.83
CA HIS A 53 -6.95 -3.68 -16.15
C HIS A 53 -7.14 -5.10 -15.60
N GLU A 54 -6.19 -5.66 -14.86
CA GLU A 54 -6.35 -6.97 -14.22
C GLU A 54 -7.31 -6.94 -13.01
N ARG A 55 -7.73 -8.14 -12.59
CA ARG A 55 -8.45 -8.35 -11.33
C ARG A 55 -7.51 -9.03 -10.34
N VAL A 56 -7.20 -8.35 -9.25
CA VAL A 56 -6.22 -8.80 -8.25
C VAL A 56 -6.89 -8.93 -6.89
N LEU A 57 -6.48 -9.92 -6.09
CA LEU A 57 -6.94 -10.12 -4.72
C LEU A 57 -5.77 -10.01 -3.74
N ASP A 58 -5.85 -9.04 -2.82
CA ASP A 58 -5.01 -8.95 -1.63
C ASP A 58 -5.82 -9.49 -0.44
N MET A 59 -5.52 -10.73 -0.05
CA MET A 59 -6.31 -11.49 0.94
C MET A 59 -6.14 -11.00 2.39
N CYS A 60 -5.01 -10.35 2.69
CA CYS A 60 -4.60 -9.88 4.01
C CYS A 60 -4.10 -8.42 3.92
N ALA A 61 -4.98 -7.56 3.43
CA ALA A 61 -4.64 -6.23 2.95
C ALA A 61 -4.26 -5.24 4.06
N SER A 62 -4.76 -5.38 5.29
CA SER A 62 -4.52 -4.37 6.32
C SER A 62 -3.04 -4.35 6.76
N PRO A 63 -2.48 -3.16 7.06
CA PRO A 63 -3.11 -1.84 7.11
C PRO A 63 -3.24 -1.12 5.75
N GLY A 64 -2.88 -1.75 4.63
CA GLY A 64 -3.10 -1.21 3.27
C GLY A 64 -1.84 -0.95 2.45
N GLY A 65 -0.63 -1.09 3.00
CA GLY A 65 0.61 -0.72 2.28
C GLY A 65 0.82 -1.49 0.97
N LYS A 66 0.56 -2.80 0.96
CA LYS A 66 0.65 -3.63 -0.26
C LYS A 66 -0.46 -3.30 -1.24
N THR A 67 -1.71 -3.24 -0.76
CA THR A 67 -2.87 -2.78 -1.54
C THR A 67 -2.61 -1.44 -2.25
N THR A 68 -2.05 -0.44 -1.56
CA THR A 68 -1.76 0.86 -2.17
C THR A 68 -0.66 0.78 -3.22
N TYR A 69 0.30 -0.13 -3.04
CA TYR A 69 1.36 -0.34 -4.02
C TYR A 69 0.85 -1.09 -5.25
N LEU A 70 -0.01 -2.12 -5.06
CA LEU A 70 -0.72 -2.80 -6.14
C LEU A 70 -1.52 -1.80 -6.99
N ALA A 71 -2.33 -0.97 -6.35
CA ALA A 71 -3.12 0.05 -7.04
C ALA A 71 -2.28 1.06 -7.83
N ALA A 72 -1.11 1.44 -7.30
CA ALA A 72 -0.16 2.31 -7.99
C ALA A 72 0.42 1.66 -9.25
N LEU A 73 0.82 0.38 -9.18
CA LEU A 73 1.30 -0.38 -10.35
C LEU A 73 0.20 -0.59 -11.40
N MET A 74 -1.03 -0.85 -10.95
CA MET A 74 -2.21 -0.99 -11.81
C MET A 74 -2.74 0.36 -12.32
N ARG A 75 -2.11 1.49 -11.98
CA ARG A 75 -2.55 2.86 -12.34
C ARG A 75 -4.03 3.14 -12.07
N ASN A 76 -4.57 2.64 -10.96
CA ASN A 76 -6.00 2.74 -10.64
C ASN A 76 -6.94 2.18 -11.73
N THR A 77 -6.50 1.19 -12.51
CA THR A 77 -7.31 0.48 -13.51
C THR A 77 -7.63 -0.95 -13.03
N GLY A 78 -8.61 -1.61 -13.66
CA GLY A 78 -9.00 -2.96 -13.26
C GLY A 78 -9.75 -2.99 -11.92
N ILE A 79 -9.66 -4.09 -11.19
CA ILE A 79 -10.32 -4.26 -9.89
C ILE A 79 -9.35 -4.88 -8.89
N LEU A 80 -9.18 -4.23 -7.74
CA LEU A 80 -8.39 -4.73 -6.63
C LEU A 80 -9.30 -5.10 -5.46
N PHE A 81 -9.46 -6.37 -5.15
CA PHE A 81 -10.14 -6.81 -3.94
C PHE A 81 -9.15 -6.76 -2.78
N SER A 82 -9.48 -6.02 -1.73
CA SER A 82 -8.65 -5.83 -0.55
C SER A 82 -9.39 -6.37 0.67
N ASN A 83 -9.04 -7.58 1.08
CA ASN A 83 -9.69 -8.31 2.15
C ASN A 83 -8.87 -8.29 3.45
N ASP A 84 -9.55 -8.30 4.59
CA ASP A 84 -8.94 -8.71 5.86
C ASP A 84 -10.01 -9.39 6.71
N ALA A 85 -9.71 -10.55 7.31
CA ALA A 85 -10.68 -11.25 8.16
C ALA A 85 -10.95 -10.52 9.48
N ASN A 86 -10.05 -9.62 9.92
CA ASN A 86 -10.22 -8.88 11.17
C ASN A 86 -10.89 -7.53 10.94
N GLU A 87 -12.15 -7.43 11.34
CA GLU A 87 -12.97 -6.22 11.19
C GLU A 87 -12.33 -4.96 11.82
N ARG A 88 -11.60 -5.11 12.94
CA ARG A 88 -10.96 -3.96 13.61
C ARG A 88 -9.87 -3.33 12.75
N ARG A 89 -9.23 -4.11 11.86
CA ARG A 89 -8.13 -3.65 11.00
C ARG A 89 -8.64 -2.99 9.72
N ILE A 90 -9.90 -3.24 9.34
CA ILE A 90 -10.55 -2.64 8.15
C ILE A 90 -10.56 -1.11 8.22
N LYS A 91 -10.75 -0.52 9.40
CA LYS A 91 -10.73 0.95 9.56
C LYS A 91 -9.42 1.57 9.07
N SER A 92 -8.29 0.96 9.44
CA SER A 92 -6.96 1.42 9.01
C SER A 92 -6.74 1.20 7.51
N LEU A 93 -7.24 0.08 6.97
CA LEU A 93 -7.18 -0.21 5.54
C LEU A 93 -7.94 0.85 4.73
N VAL A 94 -9.21 1.12 5.09
CA VAL A 94 -10.04 2.13 4.42
C VAL A 94 -9.39 3.52 4.50
N GLY A 95 -8.90 3.91 5.68
CA GLY A 95 -8.24 5.20 5.88
C GLY A 95 -7.00 5.37 4.98
N ASN A 96 -6.17 4.33 4.86
CA ASN A 96 -4.98 4.40 3.99
C ASN A 96 -5.34 4.34 2.50
N ILE A 97 -6.32 3.53 2.09
CA ILE A 97 -6.80 3.50 0.70
C ILE A 97 -7.29 4.89 0.27
N GLN A 98 -8.10 5.54 1.11
CA GLN A 98 -8.62 6.89 0.84
C GLN A 98 -7.49 7.91 0.80
N ARG A 99 -6.61 7.92 1.82
CA ARG A 99 -5.47 8.84 1.89
C ARG A 99 -4.56 8.73 0.67
N MET A 100 -4.28 7.51 0.22
CA MET A 100 -3.39 7.25 -0.92
C MET A 100 -4.09 7.39 -2.29
N GLY A 101 -5.37 7.81 -2.33
CA GLY A 101 -6.08 8.07 -3.59
C GLY A 101 -6.35 6.83 -4.44
N VAL A 102 -6.49 5.66 -3.81
CA VAL A 102 -6.81 4.40 -4.50
C VAL A 102 -8.29 4.38 -4.88
N ARG A 103 -8.59 4.16 -6.16
CA ARG A 103 -9.95 4.27 -6.74
C ARG A 103 -10.51 2.96 -7.28
N ASN A 104 -9.66 1.98 -7.53
CA ASN A 104 -10.03 0.68 -8.10
C ASN A 104 -10.16 -0.43 -7.03
N ALA A 105 -10.15 -0.08 -5.74
CA ALA A 105 -10.19 -1.06 -4.65
C ALA A 105 -11.60 -1.31 -4.10
N VAL A 106 -11.93 -2.58 -3.87
CA VAL A 106 -13.12 -3.04 -3.16
C VAL A 106 -12.68 -3.64 -1.83
N VAL A 107 -13.06 -3.02 -0.72
CA VAL A 107 -12.70 -3.48 0.62
C VAL A 107 -13.71 -4.52 1.11
N THR A 108 -13.21 -5.65 1.59
CA THR A 108 -14.05 -6.75 2.10
C THR A 108 -13.57 -7.27 3.45
N ASN A 109 -14.47 -7.92 4.19
CA ASN A 109 -14.16 -8.60 5.44
C ASN A 109 -14.71 -10.03 5.39
N TYR A 110 -13.88 -10.96 4.92
CA TYR A 110 -14.21 -12.38 4.81
C TYR A 110 -13.07 -13.25 5.36
N ASP A 111 -13.43 -14.44 5.86
CA ASP A 111 -12.48 -15.55 6.02
C ASP A 111 -12.13 -16.05 4.62
N GLY A 112 -10.86 -15.99 4.24
CA GLY A 112 -10.44 -16.37 2.90
C GLY A 112 -10.28 -17.89 2.68
N ARG A 113 -10.67 -18.71 3.66
CA ARG A 113 -10.89 -20.15 3.45
C ARG A 113 -12.28 -20.46 2.87
N MET A 114 -13.21 -19.51 2.96
CA MET A 114 -14.54 -19.60 2.37
C MET A 114 -14.51 -19.19 0.91
#